data_AF-A0A0K3B9H5-F1
#
_entry.id   AF-A0A0K3B9H5-F1
#
_cell.length_a   1.000
_cell.length_b   1.000
_cell.length_c   1.000
_cell.angle_alpha   90.00
_cell.angle_beta   90.00
_cell.angle_gamma   90.00
#
_symmetry.space_group_name_H-M   'P 1'
#
loop_
_entity.id
_entity.type
_entity.pdbx_description
1 polymer ?
#
loop_
_entity_poly.entity_id
_entity_poly.type
_entity_poly.pdbx_seq_one_letter_code
_entity_poly.pdbx_strand_id
1 'polypeptide(L)'
;MLCDTAVGNPPSRFAVCELPFDDDGPPGVVIAWGLATAERVIVHSVEPGLTGRFQSTDRLNYLFGSSHEIVWIDPEPEVLDEPA
;
A
#
# COMPACT_ATOMS: atom_id res chain seq x y z
N MET A 1 -8.04 -27.57 -12.52
CA MET A 1 -8.84 -27.29 -11.30
C MET A 1 -7.88 -27.38 -10.13
N LEU A 2 -7.29 -26.26 -9.73
CA LEU A 2 -6.31 -26.18 -8.63
C LEU A 2 -6.40 -24.77 -8.04
N CYS A 3 -7.37 -24.58 -7.13
CA CYS A 3 -7.41 -23.44 -6.21
C CYS A 3 -7.74 -23.95 -4.80
N ASP A 4 -7.20 -25.11 -4.41
CA ASP A 4 -7.34 -25.63 -3.04
C ASP A 4 -6.32 -25.03 -2.06
N THR A 5 -5.42 -24.18 -2.55
CA THR A 5 -4.57 -23.32 -1.72
C THR A 5 -5.28 -22.00 -1.44
N ALA A 6 -6.51 -22.07 -0.91
CA ALA A 6 -7.15 -20.90 -0.33
C ALA A 6 -6.34 -20.48 0.91
N VAL A 7 -5.45 -19.53 0.63
CA VAL A 7 -4.44 -18.89 1.48
C VAL A 7 -5.02 -18.55 2.86
N GLY A 8 -4.47 -19.12 3.93
CA GLY A 8 -4.94 -18.89 5.31
C GLY A 8 -4.91 -17.42 5.77
N ASN A 9 -4.25 -16.54 5.02
CA ASN A 9 -4.24 -15.09 5.21
C ASN A 9 -4.35 -14.38 3.84
N PRO A 10 -5.54 -13.89 3.43
CA PRO A 10 -5.67 -13.13 2.19
C PRO A 10 -4.80 -11.85 2.25
N PRO A 11 -4.31 -11.35 1.11
CA PRO A 11 -3.58 -10.09 1.08
C PRO A 11 -4.47 -8.93 1.52
N SER A 12 -3.95 -8.06 2.38
CA SER A 12 -4.62 -6.85 2.84
C SER A 12 -4.60 -5.78 1.75
N ARG A 13 -5.76 -5.19 1.48
CA ARG A 13 -5.89 -4.07 0.53
C ARG A 13 -5.61 -2.74 1.22
N PHE A 14 -4.97 -1.83 0.48
CA PHE A 14 -4.76 -0.46 0.92
C PHE A 14 -4.81 0.52 -0.25
N ALA A 15 -4.97 1.79 0.09
CA ALA A 15 -4.82 2.94 -0.79
C ALA A 15 -3.70 3.85 -0.29
N VAL A 16 -3.09 4.60 -1.20
CA VAL A 16 -2.15 5.68 -0.90
C VAL A 16 -2.84 6.98 -1.28
N CYS A 17 -3.03 7.85 -0.29
CA CYS A 17 -3.72 9.11 -0.44
C CYS A 17 -2.71 10.25 -0.32
N GLU A 18 -2.68 11.15 -1.30
CA GLU A 18 -1.97 12.42 -1.16
C GLU A 18 -2.73 13.31 -0.17
N LEU A 19 -2.01 13.84 0.83
CA LEU A 19 -2.58 14.76 1.81
C LEU A 19 -2.54 16.20 1.27
N PRO A 20 -3.58 17.00 1.52
CA PRO A 20 -3.54 18.40 1.17
C PRO A 20 -2.42 19.11 1.96
N PHE A 21 -1.71 20.01 1.29
CA PHE A 21 -0.64 20.80 1.90
C PHE A 21 -1.17 21.83 2.94
N ASP A 22 -2.47 22.15 2.89
CA ASP A 22 -3.16 23.10 3.77
C ASP A 22 -4.54 22.54 4.20
N ASP A 23 -5.04 22.95 5.38
CA ASP A 23 -6.34 22.51 5.93
C ASP A 23 -7.56 22.86 5.03
N ASP A 24 -7.40 23.79 4.09
CA ASP A 24 -8.41 24.18 3.10
C ASP A 24 -8.23 23.51 1.72
N GLY A 25 -7.28 22.57 1.61
CA GLY A 25 -7.00 21.85 0.38
C GLY A 25 -8.12 20.89 -0.03
N PRO A 26 -8.12 20.42 -1.29
CA PRO A 26 -9.07 19.42 -1.74
C PRO A 26 -8.97 18.14 -0.87
N PRO A 27 -10.06 17.36 -0.74
CA PRO A 27 -10.00 16.09 -0.02
C PRO A 27 -8.90 15.22 -0.63
N GLY A 28 -8.17 14.51 0.23
CA GLY A 28 -7.01 13.71 -0.18
C GLY A 28 -7.34 12.80 -1.37
N VAL A 29 -6.44 12.78 -2.37
CA VAL A 29 -6.65 12.08 -3.63
C VAL A 29 -5.95 10.74 -3.57
N VAL A 30 -6.63 9.66 -3.99
CA VAL A 30 -6.00 8.35 -4.14
C VAL A 30 -5.03 8.40 -5.33
N ILE A 31 -3.73 8.31 -5.05
CA ILE A 31 -2.66 8.34 -6.04
C ILE A 31 -2.10 6.94 -6.33
N ALA A 32 -2.31 5.98 -5.42
CA ALA A 32 -1.98 4.58 -5.65
C ALA A 32 -2.87 3.65 -4.81
N TRP A 33 -2.85 2.36 -5.14
CA TRP A 33 -3.51 1.31 -4.37
C TRP A 33 -2.77 -0.01 -4.52
N GLY A 34 -3.02 -0.95 -3.61
CA GLY A 34 -2.22 -2.15 -3.60
C GLY A 34 -2.76 -3.29 -2.74
N LEU A 35 -1.96 -4.36 -2.76
CA LEU A 35 -2.13 -5.56 -1.97
C LEU A 35 -0.86 -5.77 -1.15
N ALA A 36 -1.01 -6.04 0.14
CA ALA A 36 0.09 -6.38 1.02
C ALA A 36 -0.10 -7.78 1.60
N THR A 37 0.99 -8.53 1.68
CA THR A 37 1.11 -9.77 2.46
C THR A 37 2.24 -9.59 3.45
N ALA A 38 2.41 -10.50 4.41
CA ALA A 38 3.52 -10.49 5.37
C ALA A 38 4.94 -10.42 4.76
N GLU A 39 5.12 -10.58 3.45
CA GLU A 39 6.42 -10.66 2.78
C GLU A 39 6.61 -9.63 1.66
N ARG A 40 5.53 -8.98 1.22
CA ARG A 40 5.56 -8.14 0.01
C ARG A 40 4.39 -7.20 -0.07
N VAL A 41 4.64 -6.12 -0.79
CA VAL A 41 3.65 -5.13 -1.16
C VAL A 41 3.64 -5.02 -2.68
N ILE A 42 2.44 -5.04 -3.26
CA ILE A 42 2.21 -4.83 -4.69
C ILE A 42 1.45 -3.52 -4.82
N VAL A 43 2.00 -2.57 -5.56
CA VAL A 43 1.41 -1.24 -5.74
C VAL A 43 1.14 -0.96 -7.20
N HIS A 44 -0.02 -0.38 -7.44
CA HIS A 44 -0.39 0.26 -8.68
C HIS A 44 -0.60 1.75 -8.43
N SER A 45 0.16 2.59 -9.13
CA SER A 45 0.05 4.05 -9.06
C SER A 45 -0.62 4.58 -10.31
N VAL A 46 -1.33 5.70 -10.16
CA VAL A 46 -1.85 6.48 -11.31
C VAL A 46 -0.71 7.11 -12.12
N GLU A 47 0.45 7.31 -11.49
CA GLU A 47 1.64 7.87 -12.13
C GLU A 47 2.54 6.77 -12.72
N PRO A 48 3.00 6.92 -13.97
CA PRO A 48 3.97 6.02 -14.57
C PRO A 48 5.27 5.97 -13.75
N GLY A 49 5.74 4.77 -13.42
CA GLY A 49 7.02 4.55 -12.71
C GLY A 49 6.90 4.32 -11.20
N LEU A 50 5.72 4.55 -10.60
CA LEU A 50 5.46 4.29 -9.18
C LEU A 50 4.62 3.01 -8.95
N THR A 51 4.47 2.20 -9.99
CA THR A 51 3.87 0.85 -9.93
C THR A 51 4.96 -0.19 -9.75
N GLY A 52 4.80 -1.13 -8.82
CA GLY A 52 5.86 -2.11 -8.56
C GLY A 52 5.56 -3.13 -7.47
N ARG A 53 6.59 -3.90 -7.14
CA ARG A 53 6.60 -4.86 -6.03
C ARG A 53 7.72 -4.50 -5.08
N PHE A 54 7.40 -4.45 -3.79
CA PHE A 54 8.31 -4.02 -2.73
C PHE A 54 8.31 -5.05 -1.61
N GLN A 55 9.37 -5.04 -0.81
CA GLN A 55 9.52 -5.95 0.33
C GLN A 55 8.77 -5.47 1.57
N SER A 56 8.51 -4.16 1.70
CA SER A 56 7.80 -3.59 2.85
C SER A 56 7.08 -2.30 2.48
N THR A 57 6.18 -1.86 3.36
CA THR A 57 5.40 -0.62 3.24
C THR A 57 6.27 0.62 3.42
N ASP A 58 7.37 0.55 4.17
CA ASP A 58 8.35 1.64 4.31
C ASP A 58 8.93 2.11 2.97
N ARG A 59 9.02 1.22 1.98
CA ARG A 59 9.48 1.61 0.63
C ARG A 59 8.48 2.53 -0.07
N LEU A 60 7.20 2.48 0.29
CA LEU A 60 6.19 3.40 -0.24
C LEU A 60 6.44 4.81 0.25
N ASN A 61 6.91 4.97 1.49
CA ASN A 61 7.29 6.28 2.02
C ASN A 61 8.39 6.96 1.19
N TYR A 62 9.34 6.18 0.70
CA TYR A 62 10.38 6.68 -0.21
C TYR A 62 9.85 7.01 -1.61
N LEU A 63 8.87 6.25 -2.11
CA LEU A 63 8.33 6.41 -3.47
C LEU A 63 7.36 7.59 -3.61
N PHE A 64 6.50 7.79 -2.61
CA PHE A 64 5.44 8.81 -2.64
C PHE A 64 5.80 10.08 -1.84
N GLY A 65 6.95 10.11 -1.15
CA GLY A 65 7.43 11.28 -0.41
C GLY A 65 6.76 11.45 0.94
N SER A 66 6.89 12.61 1.59
CA SER A 66 6.37 12.80 2.97
C SER A 66 4.90 13.25 3.04
N SER A 67 4.27 13.53 1.90
CA SER A 67 2.94 14.15 1.80
C SER A 67 1.85 13.13 1.46
N HIS A 68 1.95 11.90 1.98
CA HIS A 68 0.93 10.87 1.74
C HIS A 68 0.61 10.09 3.02
N GLU A 69 -0.54 9.44 2.99
CA GLU A 69 -1.00 8.52 4.00
C GLU A 69 -1.34 7.17 3.35
N ILE A 70 -0.98 6.08 4.03
CA ILE A 70 -1.39 4.73 3.64
C ILE A 70 -2.67 4.40 4.40
N VAL A 71 -3.77 4.22 3.67
CA VAL A 71 -5.08 3.90 4.24
C VAL A 71 -5.40 2.43 4.00
N TRP A 72 -5.43 1.67 5.08
CA TRP A 72 -5.75 0.24 5.08
C TRP A 72 -7.27 0.01 4.97
N ILE A 73 -7.68 -0.78 3.96
CA ILE A 73 -9.08 -1.19 3.77
C ILE A 73 -9.35 -2.49 4.55
N ASP A 74 -8.38 -3.40 4.50
CA ASP A 74 -8.33 -4.60 5.34
C ASP A 74 -7.28 -4.39 6.45
N PRO A 75 -7.32 -5.12 7.58
CA PRO A 75 -6.32 -5.00 8.63
C PRO A 75 -4.90 -5.11 8.10
N GLU A 76 -4.01 -4.27 8.62
CA GLU A 76 -2.59 -4.29 8.27
C GLU A 76 -1.97 -5.67 8.59
N PRO A 77 -1.12 -6.24 7.70
CA PRO A 77 -0.49 -7.52 7.97
C PRO A 77 0.50 -7.42 9.14
N GLU A 78 0.34 -8.28 10.15
CA GLU A 78 1.10 -8.21 11.43
C GLU A 78 2.63 -8.28 11.32
N VAL A 79 3.20 -8.74 10.19
CA VAL A 79 4.63 -9.08 10.05
C VAL A 79 5.33 -8.28 8.92
N LEU A 80 4.64 -7.34 8.28
CA LEU A 80 5.15 -6.73 7.03
C LEU A 80 6.41 -5.86 7.22
N ASP A 81 6.59 -5.25 8.39
CA ASP A 81 7.69 -4.32 8.68
C ASP A 81 8.59 -4.79 9.87
N GLU A 82 8.47 -6.06 10.31
CA GLU A 82 9.38 -6.61 11.32
C GLU A 82 10.73 -7.02 10.69
N PRO A 83 11.88 -6.70 11.31
CA PRO A 83 13.16 -7.18 10.84
C PRO A 83 13.24 -8.71 10.99
N ALA A 84 13.63 -9.39 9.91
CA ALA A 84 13.89 -10.83 9.87
C ALA A 84 15.01 -11.28 10.83
#